data_AF-A0AAV7XV05-F1
#
_entry.id   AF-A0AAV7XV05-F1
#
_cell.length_a   1.000
_cell.length_b   1.000
_cell.length_c   1.000
_cell.angle_alpha   90.00
_cell.angle_beta   90.00
_cell.angle_gamma   90.00
#
_symmetry.space_group_name_H-M   'P 1'
#
loop_
_entity.id
_entity.type
_entity.pdbx_description
1 polymer ?
#
loop_
_entity_poly.entity_id
_entity_poly.type
_entity_poly.pdbx_seq_one_letter_code
_entity_poly.pdbx_strand_id
1 'polypeptide(L)'
;MLSPCVIAVAVLGVIVALHLLFELHYFTRSLLTVVVCLFCKKKRHVLDTLSVRGICLTSDIDVLLYHMNNARYLREVDFARIDFYQRTGLLGHISAKGGGVVQGAATIRYRRFIRPFTIFRIDTRVIYWDSTSLFMEHRFVTPKDNFVRAIAVCRQRLIDCNAEEIMTDLLSRPEPKMANQLAGVSNPSAVIEMEPEDKDNKMHTVVLDPVKPNMPPGKPDLPLEVAKWLESIEISSANLRNGC
;
A
#
# COMPACT_ATOMS: atom_id res chain seq x y z
N MET A 1 22.39 -47.58 -4.69
CA MET A 1 21.30 -46.59 -4.83
C MET A 1 20.62 -46.46 -3.48
N LEU A 2 20.38 -45.25 -2.98
CA LEU A 2 19.62 -45.10 -1.73
C LEU A 2 18.19 -45.61 -1.94
N SER A 3 17.64 -46.29 -0.93
CA SER A 3 16.25 -46.75 -1.02
C SER A 3 15.29 -45.55 -1.05
N PRO A 4 14.15 -45.64 -1.75
CA PRO A 4 13.17 -44.56 -1.81
C PRO A 4 12.73 -44.06 -0.42
N CYS A 5 12.69 -44.95 0.57
CA CYS A 5 12.36 -44.60 1.96
C CYS A 5 13.40 -43.66 2.59
N VAL A 6 14.69 -43.92 2.41
CA VAL A 6 15.76 -43.06 2.95
C VAL A 6 15.75 -41.69 2.27
N ILE A 7 15.49 -41.64 0.96
CA ILE A 7 15.34 -40.38 0.24
C ILE A 7 14.15 -39.58 0.80
N ALA A 8 13.00 -40.23 0.99
CA ALA A 8 11.80 -39.57 1.53
C ALA A 8 12.02 -39.00 2.94
N VAL A 9 12.68 -39.77 3.83
CA VAL A 9 13.01 -39.30 5.19
C VAL A 9 13.99 -38.12 5.15
N ALA A 10 15.01 -38.18 4.30
CA ALA A 10 15.96 -37.08 4.14
C ALA A 10 15.27 -35.80 3.64
N VAL A 11 14.39 -35.91 2.63
CA VAL A 11 13.62 -34.79 2.10
C VAL A 11 12.71 -34.19 3.17
N LEU A 12 11.98 -35.02 3.92
CA LEU A 12 11.13 -34.57 5.02
C LEU A 12 11.95 -33.86 6.10
N GLY A 13 13.11 -34.42 6.46
CA GLY A 13 14.03 -33.81 7.41
C GLY A 13 14.50 -32.43 6.98
N VAL A 14 14.84 -32.25 5.70
CA VAL A 14 15.20 -30.93 5.12
C VAL A 14 14.02 -29.96 5.19
N ILE A 15 12.81 -30.40 4.83
CA ILE A 15 11.61 -29.54 4.88
C ILE A 15 11.35 -29.07 6.31
N VAL A 16 11.42 -29.97 7.30
CA VAL A 16 11.26 -29.62 8.71
C VAL A 16 12.36 -28.66 9.17
N ALA A 17 13.62 -28.93 8.83
CA ALA A 17 14.73 -28.04 9.15
C ALA A 17 14.52 -26.64 8.57
N LEU A 18 14.06 -26.53 7.33
CA LEU A 18 13.76 -25.23 6.72
C LEU A 18 12.64 -24.49 7.45
N HIS A 19 11.59 -25.18 7.91
CA HIS A 19 10.52 -24.56 8.70
C HIS A 19 10.96 -24.12 10.10
N LEU A 20 11.94 -24.82 10.69
CA LEU A 20 12.47 -24.47 12.01
C LEU A 20 13.48 -23.33 11.94
N LEU A 21 14.27 -23.27 10.87
CA LEU A 21 15.36 -22.30 10.71
C LEU A 21 14.93 -21.02 9.99
N PHE A 22 13.90 -21.08 9.14
CA PHE A 22 13.45 -19.95 8.34
C PHE A 22 11.94 -19.74 8.49
N GLU A 23 11.52 -18.47 8.49
CA GLU A 23 10.12 -18.06 8.39
C GLU A 23 9.61 -18.22 6.95
N LEU A 24 9.51 -19.47 6.48
CA LEU A 24 9.15 -19.79 5.10
C LEU A 24 7.80 -19.20 4.69
N HIS A 25 6.83 -19.15 5.60
CA HIS A 25 5.51 -18.58 5.32
C HIS A 25 5.60 -17.09 4.98
N TYR A 26 6.47 -16.34 5.67
CA TYR A 26 6.68 -14.93 5.39
C TYR A 26 7.32 -14.71 4.01
N PHE A 27 8.40 -15.44 3.69
CA PHE A 27 9.11 -15.28 2.42
C PHE A 27 8.28 -15.74 1.22
N THR A 28 7.61 -16.89 1.34
CA THR A 28 6.76 -17.42 0.26
C THR A 28 5.59 -16.49 -0.03
N ARG A 29 4.95 -15.92 1.00
CA ARG A 29 3.83 -14.98 0.84
C ARG A 29 4.28 -13.62 0.32
N SER A 30 5.46 -13.14 0.72
CA SER A 30 6.09 -11.94 0.15
C SER A 30 6.33 -12.13 -1.35
N LEU A 31 6.97 -13.26 -1.74
CA LEU A 31 7.20 -13.60 -3.13
C LEU A 31 5.89 -13.72 -3.93
N LEU A 32 4.90 -14.43 -3.39
CA LEU A 32 3.58 -14.55 -4.00
C LEU A 32 2.93 -13.18 -4.20
N THR A 33 3.04 -12.27 -3.22
CA THR A 33 2.50 -10.91 -3.33
C THR A 33 3.15 -10.16 -4.49
N VAL A 34 4.48 -10.23 -4.62
CA VAL A 34 5.20 -9.61 -5.74
C VAL A 34 4.78 -10.22 -7.08
N VAL A 35 4.76 -11.55 -7.20
CA VAL A 35 4.38 -12.27 -8.42
C VAL A 35 2.94 -11.90 -8.83
N VAL A 36 1.98 -11.97 -7.91
CA VAL A 36 0.59 -11.59 -8.17
C VAL A 36 0.49 -10.13 -8.58
N CYS A 37 1.27 -9.23 -7.97
CA CYS A 37 1.29 -7.83 -8.38
C CYS A 37 1.84 -7.62 -9.78
N LEU A 38 2.90 -8.35 -10.14
CA LEU A 38 3.54 -8.26 -11.46
C LEU A 38 2.65 -8.77 -12.58
N PHE A 39 1.95 -9.88 -12.37
CA PHE A 39 1.21 -10.56 -13.43
C PHE A 39 -0.30 -10.29 -13.42
N CYS A 40 -0.88 -9.95 -12.27
CA CYS A 40 -2.34 -9.91 -12.13
C CYS A 40 -2.90 -8.55 -11.71
N LYS A 41 -2.09 -7.62 -11.20
CA LYS A 41 -2.58 -6.35 -10.67
C LYS A 41 -2.15 -5.15 -11.50
N LYS A 42 -3.09 -4.23 -11.70
CA LYS A 42 -2.85 -2.96 -12.40
C LYS A 42 -2.06 -2.00 -11.52
N LYS A 43 -1.20 -1.20 -12.19
CA LYS A 43 -0.54 -0.03 -11.59
C LYS A 43 -1.58 0.99 -11.14
N ARG A 44 -1.27 1.74 -10.08
CA ARG A 44 -2.18 2.70 -9.43
C ARG A 44 -1.43 3.97 -9.06
N HIS A 45 -2.16 5.06 -8.89
CA HIS A 45 -1.58 6.32 -8.45
C HIS A 45 -1.14 6.23 -6.98
N VAL A 46 -0.11 6.99 -6.59
CA VAL A 46 0.47 6.90 -5.23
C VAL A 46 -0.49 7.39 -4.14
N LEU A 47 -1.47 8.22 -4.50
CA LEU A 47 -2.51 8.69 -3.56
C LEU A 47 -3.77 7.79 -3.54
N ASP A 48 -3.82 6.75 -4.37
CA ASP A 48 -4.93 5.80 -4.33
C ASP A 48 -4.91 5.00 -3.02
N THR A 49 -6.11 4.58 -2.58
CA THR A 49 -6.23 3.53 -1.57
C THR A 49 -6.19 2.16 -2.25
N LEU A 50 -5.24 1.32 -1.86
CA LEU A 50 -5.04 -0.02 -2.40
C LEU A 50 -5.42 -1.08 -1.38
N SER A 51 -6.16 -2.10 -1.84
CA SER A 51 -6.63 -3.18 -0.97
C SER A 51 -5.94 -4.51 -1.25
N VAL A 52 -5.54 -5.19 -0.18
CA VAL A 52 -5.08 -6.60 -0.20
C VAL A 52 -6.01 -7.44 0.66
N ARG A 53 -6.33 -8.67 0.23
CA ARG A 53 -7.14 -9.61 1.02
C ARG A 53 -6.24 -10.66 1.68
N GLY A 54 -6.62 -11.08 2.87
CA GLY A 54 -6.00 -12.16 3.63
C GLY A 54 -7.05 -13.01 4.34
N ILE A 55 -6.63 -14.17 4.83
CA ILE A 55 -7.42 -15.08 5.65
C ILE A 55 -6.64 -15.28 6.94
N CYS A 56 -7.30 -15.19 8.09
CA CYS A 56 -6.67 -15.51 9.37
C CYS A 56 -6.51 -17.04 9.46
N LEU A 57 -5.30 -17.54 9.27
CA LEU A 57 -5.00 -18.98 9.31
C LEU A 57 -4.60 -19.42 10.72
N THR A 58 -4.44 -20.72 10.91
CA THR A 58 -3.99 -21.31 12.19
C THR A 58 -2.56 -20.91 12.57
N SER A 59 -1.76 -20.43 11.62
CA SER A 59 -0.44 -19.84 11.90
C SER A 59 -0.53 -18.40 12.46
N ASP A 60 -1.70 -17.77 12.35
CA ASP A 60 -1.91 -16.37 12.73
C ASP A 60 -2.58 -16.20 14.09
N ILE A 61 -3.04 -17.28 14.72
CA ILE A 61 -3.77 -17.24 15.99
C ILE A 61 -2.82 -17.28 17.18
N ASP A 62 -3.29 -16.77 18.32
CA ASP A 62 -2.57 -16.82 19.58
C ASP A 62 -2.76 -18.14 20.33
N VAL A 63 -2.11 -18.29 21.49
CA VAL A 63 -2.17 -19.51 22.32
C VAL A 63 -3.58 -19.86 22.81
N LEU A 64 -4.48 -18.88 22.84
CA LEU A 64 -5.88 -19.08 23.20
C LEU A 64 -6.74 -19.53 22.02
N LEU A 65 -6.16 -19.62 20.81
CA LEU A 65 -6.78 -20.10 19.55
C LEU A 65 -8.06 -19.35 19.14
N TYR A 66 -8.34 -18.19 19.75
CA TYR A 66 -9.62 -17.49 19.62
C TYR A 66 -9.57 -16.34 18.63
N HIS A 67 -8.39 -15.76 18.42
CA HIS A 67 -8.23 -14.59 17.57
C HIS A 67 -6.85 -14.49 16.94
N MET A 68 -6.78 -13.68 15.88
CA MET A 68 -5.52 -13.27 15.28
C MET A 68 -4.63 -12.59 16.32
N ASN A 69 -3.41 -13.09 16.46
CA ASN A 69 -2.38 -12.53 17.32
C ASN A 69 -2.07 -11.08 16.93
N ASN A 70 -1.93 -10.19 17.91
CA ASN A 70 -1.64 -8.77 17.71
C ASN A 70 -0.44 -8.50 16.80
N ALA A 71 0.65 -9.28 16.93
CA ALA A 71 1.84 -9.15 16.10
C ALA A 71 1.59 -9.53 14.63
N ARG A 72 0.57 -10.37 14.36
CA ARG A 72 0.22 -10.76 12.99
C ARG A 72 -0.38 -9.61 12.22
N TYR A 73 -1.05 -8.65 12.86
CA TYR A 73 -1.53 -7.45 12.15
C TYR A 73 -0.40 -6.64 11.54
N LEU A 74 0.69 -6.38 12.29
CA LEU A 74 1.82 -5.63 11.72
C LEU A 74 2.56 -6.44 10.65
N ARG A 75 2.68 -7.76 10.81
CA ARG A 75 3.21 -8.64 9.75
C ARG A 75 2.35 -8.58 8.48
N GLU A 76 1.02 -8.55 8.62
CA GLU A 76 0.09 -8.43 7.50
C GLU A 76 0.20 -7.08 6.77
N VAL A 77 0.56 -6.01 7.49
CA VAL A 77 0.87 -4.70 6.92
C VAL A 77 2.08 -4.75 5.99
N ASP A 78 3.06 -5.64 6.22
CA ASP A 78 4.22 -5.80 5.33
C ASP A 78 3.79 -6.22 3.92
N PHE A 79 2.91 -7.22 3.82
CA PHE A 79 2.37 -7.66 2.52
C PHE A 79 1.54 -6.57 1.85
N ALA A 80 0.76 -5.81 2.62
CA ALA A 80 0.01 -4.68 2.09
C ALA A 80 0.94 -3.57 1.55
N ARG A 81 2.07 -3.32 2.20
CA ARG A 81 3.09 -2.38 1.72
C ARG A 81 3.81 -2.90 0.48
N ILE A 82 4.16 -4.18 0.42
CA ILE A 82 4.74 -4.79 -0.79
C ILE A 82 3.78 -4.60 -1.99
N ASP A 83 2.48 -4.90 -1.83
CA ASP A 83 1.48 -4.65 -2.86
C ASP A 83 1.44 -3.17 -3.28
N PHE A 84 1.41 -2.28 -2.29
CA PHE A 84 1.35 -0.85 -2.51
C PHE A 84 2.57 -0.34 -3.28
N TYR A 85 3.78 -0.67 -2.84
CA TYR A 85 5.04 -0.29 -3.47
C TYR A 85 5.13 -0.81 -4.90
N GLN A 86 4.75 -2.08 -5.12
CA GLN A 86 4.84 -2.68 -6.43
C GLN A 86 3.85 -2.05 -7.42
N ARG A 87 2.65 -1.69 -6.97
CA ARG A 87 1.60 -1.15 -7.84
C ARG A 87 1.72 0.36 -8.08
N THR A 88 2.29 1.10 -7.14
CA THR A 88 2.54 2.54 -7.30
C THR A 88 3.90 2.84 -7.92
N GLY A 89 4.83 1.89 -7.87
CA GLY A 89 6.23 2.10 -8.30
C GLY A 89 7.08 2.85 -7.26
N LEU A 90 6.52 3.15 -6.08
CA LEU A 90 7.17 3.96 -5.05
C LEU A 90 8.55 3.44 -4.66
N LEU A 91 8.69 2.14 -4.36
CA LEU A 91 9.98 1.58 -3.97
C LEU A 91 10.98 1.58 -5.13
N GLY A 92 10.53 1.31 -6.36
CA GLY A 92 11.38 1.39 -7.54
C GLY A 92 11.93 2.80 -7.77
N HIS A 93 11.12 3.82 -7.50
CA HIS A 93 11.52 5.24 -7.55
C HIS A 93 12.56 5.60 -6.50
N ILE A 94 12.33 5.16 -5.28
CA ILE A 94 13.26 5.37 -4.17
C ILE A 94 14.61 4.71 -4.48
N SER A 95 14.59 3.45 -4.93
CA SER A 95 15.81 2.73 -5.29
C SER A 95 16.53 3.31 -6.51
N ALA A 96 15.80 3.85 -7.49
CA ALA A 96 16.41 4.53 -8.65
C ALA A 96 17.20 5.79 -8.26
N LYS A 97 16.88 6.42 -7.12
CA LYS A 97 17.66 7.51 -6.53
C LYS A 97 18.72 7.03 -5.52
N GLY A 98 18.98 5.72 -5.45
CA GLY A 98 19.94 5.13 -4.50
C GLY A 98 19.43 5.00 -3.06
N GLY A 99 18.16 5.33 -2.82
CA GLY A 99 17.59 5.32 -1.48
C GLY A 99 16.97 3.98 -1.07
N GLY A 100 16.60 3.90 0.21
CA GLY A 100 15.91 2.77 0.81
C GLY A 100 14.74 3.19 1.70
N VAL A 101 13.93 2.22 2.13
CA VAL A 101 12.81 2.47 3.06
C VAL A 101 12.92 1.53 4.25
N VAL A 102 12.84 2.08 5.45
CA VAL A 102 12.79 1.31 6.70
C VAL A 102 11.59 1.71 7.56
N GLN A 103 11.12 0.79 8.38
CA GLN A 103 10.07 1.08 9.36
C GLN A 103 10.66 1.94 10.49
N GLY A 104 10.27 3.22 10.57
CA GLY A 104 10.75 4.14 11.61
C GLY A 104 9.93 4.07 12.89
N ALA A 105 8.60 4.01 12.77
CA ALA A 105 7.69 3.90 13.91
C ALA A 105 6.33 3.35 13.45
N ALA A 106 5.60 2.68 14.33
CA ALA A 106 4.22 2.26 14.07
C ALA A 106 3.35 2.49 15.31
N THR A 107 2.08 2.82 15.08
CA THR A 107 1.02 2.74 16.08
C THR A 107 -0.13 1.93 15.52
N ILE A 108 -0.78 1.13 16.35
CA ILE A 108 -1.92 0.32 15.95
C ILE A 108 -3.01 0.38 17.01
N ARG A 109 -4.24 0.61 16.56
CA ARG A 109 -5.43 0.60 17.40
C ARG A 109 -6.33 -0.57 17.00
N TYR A 110 -6.61 -1.44 17.96
CA TYR A 110 -7.53 -2.56 17.81
C TYR A 110 -8.92 -2.15 18.27
N ARG A 111 -9.92 -2.39 17.42
CA ARG A 111 -11.34 -2.12 17.69
C ARG A 111 -12.10 -3.40 17.98
N ARG A 112 -11.92 -4.42 17.14
CA ARG A 112 -12.49 -5.77 17.30
C ARG A 112 -11.51 -6.78 16.73
N PHE A 113 -11.36 -7.90 17.42
CA PHE A 113 -10.51 -8.99 16.96
C PHE A 113 -11.03 -9.65 15.67
N ILE A 114 -10.12 -10.26 14.93
CA ILE A 114 -10.40 -11.10 13.77
C ILE A 114 -10.37 -12.56 14.23
N ARG A 115 -11.43 -13.32 13.93
CA ARG A 115 -11.53 -14.74 14.28
C ARG A 115 -10.73 -15.63 13.31
N PRO A 116 -10.33 -16.83 13.74
CA PRO A 116 -9.78 -17.84 12.83
C PRO A 116 -10.68 -18.04 11.60
N PHE A 117 -10.06 -18.27 10.45
CA PHE A 117 -10.69 -18.49 9.15
C PHE A 117 -11.55 -17.33 8.63
N THR A 118 -11.41 -16.14 9.23
CA THR A 118 -12.09 -14.93 8.75
C THR A 118 -11.30 -14.28 7.63
N ILE A 119 -11.98 -13.97 6.53
CA ILE A 119 -11.44 -13.13 5.45
C ILE A 119 -11.40 -11.67 5.93
N PHE A 120 -10.27 -11.03 5.76
CA PHE A 120 -10.09 -9.60 5.97
C PHE A 120 -9.48 -8.93 4.74
N ARG A 121 -9.64 -7.62 4.67
CA ARG A 121 -9.06 -6.74 3.66
C ARG A 121 -8.24 -5.67 4.36
N ILE A 122 -7.06 -5.37 3.86
CA ILE A 122 -6.21 -4.28 4.35
C ILE A 122 -6.27 -3.17 3.33
N ASP A 123 -6.89 -2.04 3.69
CA ASP A 123 -6.93 -0.84 2.86
C ASP A 123 -5.75 0.05 3.23
N THR A 124 -4.84 0.26 2.29
CA THR A 124 -3.57 0.98 2.48
C THR A 124 -3.53 2.26 1.66
N ARG A 125 -3.14 3.37 2.29
CA ARG A 125 -2.93 4.66 1.61
C ARG A 125 -1.83 5.48 2.27
N VAL A 126 -1.18 6.34 1.49
CA VAL A 126 -0.34 7.41 2.03
C VAL A 126 -1.26 8.51 2.57
N ILE A 127 -1.03 8.94 3.82
CA ILE A 127 -1.83 9.96 4.49
C ILE A 127 -1.08 11.29 4.69
N TYR A 128 0.25 11.27 4.67
CA TYR A 128 1.11 12.44 4.79
C TYR A 128 2.56 12.07 4.42
N TRP A 129 3.41 13.05 4.17
CA TRP A 129 4.86 12.89 4.10
C TRP A 129 5.59 14.16 4.53
N ASP A 130 6.78 14.00 5.08
CA ASP A 130 7.75 15.10 5.29
C ASP A 130 8.97 14.89 4.37
N SER A 131 10.06 15.62 4.56
CA SER A 131 11.29 15.47 3.75
C SER A 131 12.03 14.15 3.98
N THR A 132 11.72 13.44 5.06
CA THR A 132 12.45 12.26 5.53
C THR A 132 11.63 10.98 5.53
N SER A 133 10.29 11.08 5.53
CA SER A 133 9.40 9.98 5.86
C SER A 133 8.06 10.07 5.13
N LEU A 134 7.52 8.90 4.78
CA LEU A 134 6.14 8.73 4.34
C LEU A 134 5.30 8.17 5.48
N PHE A 135 4.06 8.64 5.62
CA PHE A 135 3.11 8.16 6.62
C PHE A 135 1.99 7.41 5.92
N MET A 136 1.80 6.15 6.31
CA MET A 136 0.84 5.25 5.69
C MET A 136 -0.20 4.78 6.70
N GLU A 137 -1.46 4.80 6.31
CA GLU A 137 -2.57 4.21 7.08
C GLU A 137 -2.93 2.84 6.48
N HIS A 138 -3.15 1.86 7.35
CA HIS A 138 -3.58 0.51 7.01
C HIS A 138 -4.80 0.13 7.83
N ARG A 139 -5.95 -0.03 7.16
CA ARG A 139 -7.23 -0.38 7.81
C ARG A 139 -7.56 -1.84 7.57
N PHE A 140 -7.66 -2.61 8.63
CA PHE A 140 -8.16 -3.98 8.59
C PHE A 140 -9.68 -3.96 8.59
N VAL A 141 -10.29 -4.36 7.48
CA VAL A 141 -11.75 -4.40 7.29
C VAL A 141 -12.19 -5.83 7.10
N THR A 142 -13.24 -6.26 7.81
CA THR A 142 -13.88 -7.55 7.53
C THR A 142 -14.98 -7.32 6.49
N PRO A 143 -14.89 -7.89 5.27
CA PRO A 143 -15.88 -7.63 4.22
C PRO A 143 -17.30 -8.08 4.58
N LYS A 144 -17.45 -9.10 5.44
CA LYS A 144 -18.75 -9.64 5.87
C LYS A 144 -19.65 -8.58 6.54
N ASP A 145 -19.07 -7.69 7.34
CA ASP A 145 -19.81 -6.64 8.06
C ASP A 145 -19.27 -5.24 7.79
N ASN A 146 -18.36 -5.11 6.83
CA ASN A 146 -17.63 -3.90 6.45
C ASN A 146 -17.02 -3.14 7.66
N PHE A 147 -16.74 -3.85 8.76
CA PHE A 147 -16.28 -3.22 10.00
C PHE A 147 -14.75 -3.11 10.02
N VAL A 148 -14.24 -1.91 10.36
CA VAL A 148 -12.81 -1.69 10.58
C VAL A 148 -12.38 -2.30 11.92
N ARG A 149 -11.69 -3.43 11.88
CA ARG A 149 -11.17 -4.23 12.99
C ARG A 149 -9.98 -3.60 13.68
N ALA A 150 -9.04 -3.06 12.90
CA ALA A 150 -7.85 -2.40 13.39
C ALA A 150 -7.39 -1.31 12.41
N ILE A 151 -6.68 -0.31 12.92
CA ILE A 151 -6.04 0.74 12.11
C ILE A 151 -4.59 0.83 12.56
N ALA A 152 -3.66 0.63 11.64
CA ALA A 152 -2.24 0.87 11.85
C ALA A 152 -1.81 2.12 11.09
N VAL A 153 -1.03 2.98 11.73
CA VAL A 153 -0.33 4.09 11.10
C VAL A 153 1.17 3.84 11.21
N CYS A 154 1.85 3.88 10.07
CA CYS A 154 3.25 3.52 9.95
C CYS A 154 4.06 4.69 9.37
N ARG A 155 5.16 5.04 10.03
CA ARG A 155 6.18 5.96 9.52
C ARG A 155 7.24 5.15 8.76
N GLN A 156 7.31 5.36 7.45
CA GLN A 156 8.30 4.80 6.55
C GLN A 156 9.44 5.82 6.39
N ARG A 157 10.58 5.57 7.03
CA ARG A 157 11.75 6.44 6.94
C ARG A 157 12.46 6.15 5.62
N LEU A 158 12.65 7.18 4.81
CA LEU A 158 13.50 7.11 3.62
C LEU A 158 14.96 7.34 4.05
N ILE A 159 15.85 6.51 3.50
CA ILE A 159 17.30 6.57 3.71
C ILE A 159 17.94 7.00 2.40
N ASP A 160 18.93 7.90 2.49
CA ASP A 160 19.71 8.42 1.36
C ASP A 160 18.89 9.11 0.25
N CYS A 161 17.66 9.51 0.55
CA CYS A 161 16.81 10.28 -0.37
C CYS A 161 15.79 11.16 0.37
N ASN A 162 15.28 12.19 -0.33
CA ASN A 162 14.25 13.10 0.16
C ASN A 162 12.85 12.61 -0.25
N ALA A 163 11.97 12.43 0.73
CA ALA A 163 10.62 11.94 0.53
C ALA A 163 9.71 12.94 -0.23
N GLU A 164 9.88 14.25 -0.04
CA GLU A 164 9.12 15.26 -0.78
C GLU A 164 9.47 15.27 -2.26
N GLU A 165 10.74 15.12 -2.61
CA GLU A 165 11.18 15.01 -4.00
C GLU A 165 10.61 13.75 -4.66
N ILE A 166 10.72 12.60 -4.00
CA ILE A 166 10.16 11.33 -4.50
C ILE A 166 8.65 11.45 -4.75
N MET A 167 7.92 12.03 -3.81
CA MET A 167 6.48 12.19 -3.95
C MET A 167 6.12 13.19 -5.06
N THR A 168 6.86 14.29 -5.19
CA THR A 168 6.67 15.27 -6.28
C THR A 168 6.86 14.62 -7.66
N ASP A 169 7.90 13.80 -7.81
CA ASP A 169 8.16 13.05 -9.05
C ASP A 169 7.06 12.02 -9.37
N LEU A 170 6.47 11.41 -8.34
CA LEU A 170 5.37 10.45 -8.52
C LEU A 170 4.04 11.13 -8.85
N LEU A 171 3.78 12.31 -8.27
CA LEU A 171 2.55 13.08 -8.50
C LEU A 171 2.52 13.76 -9.88
N SER A 172 3.68 14.12 -10.42
CA SER A 172 3.81 14.72 -11.76
C SER A 172 3.60 13.73 -12.91
N ARG A 173 3.47 12.42 -12.61
CA ARG A 173 3.23 11.41 -13.64
C ARG A 173 1.77 11.39 -14.06
N PRO A 174 1.49 11.32 -15.38
CA PRO A 174 0.13 11.13 -15.84
C PRO A 174 -0.43 9.84 -15.24
N GLU A 175 -1.66 9.90 -14.72
CA GLU A 175 -2.43 8.74 -14.29
C GLU A 175 -2.28 7.61 -15.32
N PRO A 176 -2.09 6.34 -14.90
CA PRO A 176 -2.04 5.22 -15.85
C PRO A 176 -3.25 5.18 -16.79
N LYS A 177 -4.39 5.73 -16.36
CA LYS A 177 -5.59 5.94 -17.18
C LYS A 177 -5.43 7.04 -18.24
N MET A 178 -4.80 8.17 -17.90
CA MET A 178 -4.53 9.26 -18.84
C MET A 178 -3.43 8.89 -19.83
N ALA A 179 -2.40 8.13 -19.43
CA ALA A 179 -1.33 7.69 -20.34
C ALA A 179 -1.88 6.85 -21.51
N ASN A 180 -2.87 5.98 -21.25
CA ASN A 180 -3.56 5.22 -22.29
C ASN A 180 -4.47 6.10 -23.17
N GLN A 181 -5.00 7.22 -22.66
CA GLN A 181 -5.81 8.16 -23.45
C GLN A 181 -4.92 9.08 -24.29
N LEU A 182 -3.82 9.60 -23.74
CA LEU A 182 -2.84 10.44 -24.43
C LEU A 182 -2.11 9.70 -25.55
N ALA A 183 -1.85 8.39 -25.38
CA ALA A 183 -1.30 7.54 -26.44
C ALA A 183 -2.27 7.32 -27.62
N GLY A 184 -3.57 7.59 -27.45
CA GLY A 184 -4.59 7.48 -28.48
C GLY A 184 -4.97 8.80 -29.16
N VAL A 185 -4.47 9.94 -28.69
CA VAL A 185 -4.76 11.26 -29.27
C VAL A 185 -3.57 11.71 -30.10
N SER A 186 -3.43 11.14 -31.30
CA SER A 186 -2.57 11.66 -32.36
C SER A 186 -3.36 12.59 -33.28
N ASN A 187 -3.93 13.67 -32.74
CA ASN A 187 -4.22 14.95 -33.41
C ASN A 187 -5.11 15.83 -32.50
N PRO A 188 -4.66 17.03 -32.10
CA PRO A 188 -5.55 18.04 -31.58
C PRO A 188 -6.19 18.78 -32.76
N SER A 189 -7.28 18.23 -33.28
CA SER A 189 -8.20 19.00 -34.13
C SER A 189 -9.59 18.83 -33.52
N ALA A 190 -10.23 19.97 -33.30
CA ALA A 190 -11.49 20.11 -32.58
C ALA A 190 -12.50 19.02 -32.94
N VAL A 191 -13.03 18.34 -31.92
CA VAL A 191 -14.22 17.50 -32.08
C VAL A 191 -15.40 18.46 -32.20
N ILE A 192 -15.86 18.67 -33.43
CA ILE A 192 -17.16 19.29 -33.69
C ILE A 192 -18.16 18.15 -33.73
N GLU A 193 -18.96 18.03 -32.69
CA GLU A 193 -20.10 17.11 -32.66
C GLU A 193 -21.28 17.85 -33.32
N MET A 194 -21.78 17.33 -34.44
CA MET A 194 -22.98 17.84 -35.11
C MET A 194 -24.20 17.09 -34.58
N GLU A 195 -25.04 17.76 -33.79
CA GLU A 195 -26.41 17.29 -33.54
C GLU A 195 -27.32 17.61 -34.74
N PRO A 196 -28.33 16.76 -35.03
CA PRO A 196 -29.25 17.02 -36.11
C PRO A 196 -30.21 18.18 -35.79
N GLU A 197 -30.49 18.99 -36.80
CA GLU A 197 -31.36 20.16 -36.76
C GLU A 197 -32.71 19.90 -36.08
N ASP A 198 -33.00 20.66 -35.02
CA ASP A 198 -34.37 20.99 -34.64
C ASP A 198 -34.63 22.46 -35.03
N LYS A 199 -35.76 22.67 -35.70
CA LYS A 199 -36.13 23.98 -36.27
C LYS A 199 -36.56 24.90 -35.14
N ASP A 200 -36.15 26.16 -35.25
CA ASP A 200 -36.51 27.28 -34.37
C ASP A 200 -35.72 27.42 -33.05
N ASN A 201 -34.44 27.83 -33.09
CA ASN A 201 -33.97 28.89 -32.18
C ASN A 201 -32.59 29.47 -32.53
N LYS A 202 -32.37 30.72 -32.12
CA LYS A 202 -31.13 31.51 -32.32
C LYS A 202 -29.86 30.77 -31.86
N MET A 203 -28.81 30.91 -32.67
CA MET A 203 -27.45 30.47 -32.37
C MET A 203 -26.95 31.08 -31.04
N HIS A 204 -26.86 30.26 -30.00
CA HIS A 204 -26.10 30.56 -28.79
C HIS A 204 -24.83 29.72 -28.83
N THR A 205 -23.71 30.40 -29.05
CA THR A 205 -22.39 29.79 -28.88
C THR A 205 -22.17 29.55 -27.40
N VAL A 206 -22.48 28.35 -26.92
CA VAL A 206 -22.09 27.92 -25.57
C VAL A 206 -20.60 27.61 -25.61
N VAL A 207 -19.78 28.57 -25.22
CA VAL A 207 -18.37 28.30 -24.90
C VAL A 207 -18.38 27.46 -23.63
N LEU A 208 -18.29 26.14 -23.78
CA LEU A 208 -18.01 25.27 -22.65
C LEU A 208 -16.63 25.64 -22.13
N ASP A 209 -16.56 26.02 -20.85
CA ASP A 209 -15.29 26.19 -20.17
C ASP A 209 -14.43 24.95 -20.42
N PRO A 210 -13.13 25.10 -20.76
CA PRO A 210 -12.26 23.94 -20.93
C PRO A 210 -12.35 23.12 -19.64
N VAL A 211 -12.73 21.85 -19.78
CA VAL A 211 -12.65 20.87 -18.70
C VAL A 211 -11.22 20.93 -18.16
N LYS A 212 -11.03 21.63 -17.04
CA LYS A 212 -9.72 21.66 -16.38
C LYS A 212 -9.37 20.21 -16.12
N PRO A 213 -8.23 19.70 -16.61
CA PRO A 213 -7.79 18.38 -16.18
C PRO A 213 -7.76 18.41 -14.66
N ASN A 214 -8.46 17.47 -14.01
CA ASN A 214 -8.42 17.33 -12.56
C ASN A 214 -6.95 17.28 -12.16
N MET A 215 -6.46 18.38 -11.55
CA MET A 215 -5.09 18.44 -11.08
C MET A 215 -4.92 17.29 -10.09
N PRO A 216 -3.88 16.46 -10.20
CA PRO A 216 -3.66 15.40 -9.23
C PRO A 216 -3.65 16.02 -7.83
N PRO A 217 -4.32 15.40 -6.84
CA PRO A 217 -4.39 15.97 -5.50
C PRO A 217 -2.98 16.26 -5.00
N GLY A 218 -2.78 17.47 -4.48
CA GLY A 218 -1.50 17.89 -3.91
C GLY A 218 -1.15 17.10 -2.64
N LYS A 219 -0.07 17.51 -1.98
CA LYS A 219 0.32 16.97 -0.67
C LYS A 219 -0.86 17.04 0.32
N PRO A 220 -1.28 15.92 0.93
CA PRO A 220 -2.31 15.94 1.97
C PRO A 220 -1.85 16.75 3.18
N ASP A 221 -2.77 17.44 3.83
CA ASP A 221 -2.52 18.09 5.11
C ASP A 221 -2.15 17.07 6.18
N LEU A 222 -1.25 17.45 7.10
CA LEU A 222 -0.85 16.62 8.23
C LEU A 222 -2.06 16.34 9.14
N PRO A 223 -2.52 15.07 9.28
CA PRO A 223 -3.65 14.78 10.17
C PRO A 223 -3.29 15.05 11.63
N LEU A 224 -4.22 15.62 12.40
CA LEU A 224 -4.01 15.95 13.81
C LEU A 224 -3.55 14.74 14.66
N GLU A 225 -4.11 13.55 14.42
CA GLU A 225 -3.70 12.31 15.09
C GLU A 225 -2.23 11.98 14.80
N VAL A 226 -1.78 12.18 13.56
CA VAL A 226 -0.37 11.96 13.18
C VAL A 226 0.53 13.01 13.80
N ALA A 227 0.11 14.29 13.82
CA ALA A 227 0.86 15.36 14.47
C ALA A 227 1.10 15.08 15.96
N LYS A 228 0.05 14.67 16.68
CA LYS A 228 0.14 14.32 18.10
C LYS A 228 0.96 13.05 18.36
N TRP A 229 0.86 12.07 17.46
CA TRP A 229 1.70 10.89 17.54
C TRP A 229 3.18 11.21 17.29
N LEU A 230 3.50 12.11 16.35
CA LEU A 230 4.86 12.58 16.09
C LEU A 230 5.45 13.32 17.29
N GLU A 231 4.69 14.24 17.89
CA GLU A 231 5.07 14.93 19.13
C GLU A 231 5.44 13.92 20.23
N SER A 232 4.64 12.86 20.40
CA SER A 232 4.94 11.79 21.35
C SER A 232 6.23 11.02 21.02
N ILE A 233 6.52 10.76 19.74
CA ILE A 233 7.75 10.08 19.33
C ILE A 233 8.98 10.95 19.61
N GLU A 234 8.88 12.26 19.35
CA GLU A 234 9.96 13.21 19.59
C GLU A 234 10.28 13.34 21.07
N ILE A 235 9.25 13.48 21.92
CA ILE A 235 9.41 13.47 23.38
C ILE A 235 10.08 12.17 23.84
N SER A 236 9.59 11.02 23.37
CA SER A 236 10.18 9.72 23.71
C SER A 236 11.64 9.61 23.26
N SER A 237 11.96 10.13 22.08
CA SER A 237 13.33 10.08 21.53
C SER A 237 14.27 11.03 22.28
N ALA A 238 13.80 12.21 22.67
CA ALA A 238 14.57 13.17 23.45
C ALA A 238 14.91 12.61 24.84
N ASN A 239 13.93 11.99 25.51
CA ASN A 239 14.13 11.34 26.80
C ASN A 239 15.17 10.22 26.75
N LEU A 240 15.22 9.45 25.65
CA LEU A 240 16.23 8.41 25.44
C LEU A 240 17.64 8.98 25.20
N ARG A 241 17.76 10.16 24.58
CA ARG A 241 19.05 10.82 24.33
C ARG A 241 19.63 11.48 25.57
N ASN A 242 18.77 11.97 26.46
CA ASN A 242 19.17 12.65 27.69
C ASN A 242 19.58 11.70 28.82
N GLY A 243 19.36 10.38 28.66
CA GLY A 243 19.72 9.33 29.62
C GLY A 243 20.96 8.51 29.24
N CYS A 244 21.64 8.86 28.14
CA CYS A 244 22.91 8.28 27.68
C CYS A 244 24.02 9.34 27.77
#